data_AF-A0A1H7FED6-F1
#
_entry.id   AF-A0A1H7FED6-F1
#
_cell.length_a   1.000
_cell.length_b   1.000
_cell.length_c   1.000
_cell.angle_alpha   90.00
_cell.angle_beta   90.00
_cell.angle_gamma   90.00
#
_symmetry.space_group_name_H-M   'P 1'
#
loop_
_entity.id
_entity.type
_entity.pdbx_description
1 polymer ?
#
loop_
_entity_poly.entity_id
_entity_poly.type
_entity_poly.pdbx_seq_one_letter_code
_entity_poly.pdbx_strand_id
1 'polypeptide(L)'
;MDDLDTQAADNAAVHHAASEPGGKPSFAMTDGGGADPTHQHLFHLAGAAPSRFDGGDLRGAVADNWSVLKGQQGSVYLARLAPGGVREPHWHPSAWEMNFVISGRVRWSLVGPGGTGDAFEGKAGDLVFAPQGHFHYFENASDTEDLVVLIVFNTSVAEPDDDIGLVESLSAIPPDVLGAIFGVPADTFKAIPKNRDRVVIASKNKEPANG
;
A
#
# COMPACT_ATOMS: atom_id res chain seq x y z
N MET A 1 19.00 11.97 -29.88
CA MET A 1 19.81 12.90 -29.06
C MET A 1 19.03 13.07 -27.77
N ASP A 2 19.18 12.20 -26.79
CA ASP A 2 20.45 11.56 -26.37
C ASP A 2 20.39 10.02 -26.33
N ASP A 3 21.50 9.44 -26.79
CA ASP A 3 21.77 8.00 -26.79
C ASP A 3 22.23 7.57 -25.40
N LEU A 4 21.58 6.53 -24.85
CA LEU A 4 22.06 5.83 -23.65
C LEU A 4 23.22 4.93 -24.07
N ASP A 5 24.43 5.44 -23.87
CA ASP A 5 25.68 4.70 -24.03
C ASP A 5 25.78 3.58 -23.00
N THR A 6 25.86 2.35 -23.50
CA THR A 6 26.03 1.13 -22.73
C THR A 6 27.44 1.04 -22.17
N GLN A 7 27.61 1.21 -20.86
CA GLN A 7 28.83 0.86 -20.17
C GLN A 7 28.62 -0.42 -19.36
N ALA A 8 29.08 -1.54 -19.91
CA ALA A 8 29.17 -2.81 -19.21
C ALA A 8 30.23 -2.70 -18.11
N ALA A 9 29.80 -2.67 -16.86
CA ALA A 9 30.69 -2.78 -15.70
C ALA A 9 30.73 -4.24 -15.25
N ASP A 10 31.90 -4.85 -15.44
CA ASP A 10 32.28 -6.17 -14.97
C ASP A 10 32.46 -6.13 -13.44
N ASN A 11 31.46 -6.58 -12.68
CA ASN A 11 31.53 -6.63 -11.23
C ASN A 11 31.69 -8.08 -10.76
N ALA A 12 32.94 -8.43 -10.45
CA ALA A 12 33.31 -9.66 -9.76
C ALA A 12 32.54 -9.78 -8.43
N ALA A 13 31.82 -10.90 -8.27
CA ALA A 13 31.08 -11.22 -7.07
C ALA A 13 32.02 -11.41 -5.87
N VAL A 14 31.96 -10.49 -4.90
CA VAL A 14 32.53 -10.70 -3.57
C VAL A 14 31.53 -11.54 -2.78
N HIS A 15 31.74 -12.86 -2.77
CA HIS A 15 31.01 -13.75 -1.87
C HIS A 15 31.53 -13.59 -0.44
N HIS A 16 30.92 -12.70 0.33
CA HIS A 16 30.99 -12.78 1.78
C HIS A 16 29.96 -13.80 2.27
N ALA A 17 30.41 -15.03 2.51
CA ALA A 17 29.66 -16.01 3.28
C ALA A 17 29.61 -15.53 4.74
N ALA A 18 28.50 -14.91 5.13
CA ALA A 18 28.19 -14.69 6.54
C ALA A 18 27.67 -16.02 7.13
N SER A 19 28.37 -16.52 8.14
CA SER A 19 27.93 -17.61 9.00
C SER A 19 26.65 -17.19 9.75
N GLU A 20 25.56 -17.94 9.65
CA GLU A 20 24.34 -17.69 10.42
C GLU A 20 24.45 -18.18 11.88
N PRO A 21 24.26 -17.32 12.88
CA PRO A 21 23.82 -17.73 14.20
C PRO A 21 22.32 -17.40 14.36
N GLY A 22 21.49 -18.45 14.45
CA GLY A 22 20.22 -18.42 15.19
C GLY A 22 19.05 -17.65 14.59
N GLY A 23 18.13 -18.38 13.94
CA GLY A 23 16.77 -17.94 13.64
C GLY A 23 16.68 -16.97 12.46
N LYS A 24 15.76 -17.24 11.52
CA LYS A 24 15.40 -16.24 10.50
C LYS A 24 14.99 -14.96 11.25
N PRO A 25 15.59 -13.79 10.96
CA PRO A 25 15.12 -12.54 11.54
C PRO A 25 13.64 -12.38 11.22
N SER A 26 12.81 -12.46 12.25
CA SER A 26 11.37 -12.26 12.15
C SER A 26 11.10 -10.78 12.30
N PHE A 27 10.63 -10.13 11.23
CA PHE A 27 10.07 -8.79 11.33
C PHE A 27 8.78 -8.85 12.16
N ALA A 28 8.86 -8.46 13.44
CA ALA A 28 7.73 -8.51 14.36
C ALA A 28 7.05 -7.15 14.44
N MET A 29 5.76 -7.12 14.10
CA MET A 29 4.88 -5.99 14.39
C MET A 29 4.65 -5.93 15.91
N THR A 30 4.91 -4.79 16.53
CA THR A 30 4.79 -4.57 17.98
C THR A 30 3.90 -3.35 18.25
N ASP A 31 3.56 -3.04 19.49
CA ASP A 31 2.82 -1.80 19.81
C ASP A 31 3.66 -0.90 20.73
N GLY A 32 3.47 0.42 20.66
CA GLY A 32 4.14 1.41 21.51
C GLY A 32 5.41 2.05 20.93
N GLY A 33 5.62 1.94 19.61
CA GLY A 33 6.67 2.63 18.87
C GLY A 33 6.27 4.03 18.41
N GLY A 34 6.81 4.46 17.28
CA GLY A 34 6.73 5.85 16.79
C GLY A 34 8.07 6.60 16.91
N ALA A 35 8.01 7.93 16.92
CA ALA A 35 9.21 8.77 17.03
C ALA A 35 9.91 8.54 18.37
N ASP A 36 11.22 8.26 18.35
CA ASP A 36 11.98 8.05 19.57
C ASP A 36 12.20 9.39 20.31
N PRO A 37 11.83 9.49 21.60
CA PRO A 37 11.93 10.75 22.35
C PRO A 37 13.38 11.15 22.67
N THR A 38 14.34 10.22 22.54
CA THR A 38 15.75 10.43 22.84
C THR A 38 16.64 10.43 21.59
N HIS A 39 16.14 9.93 20.46
CA HIS A 39 16.85 9.83 19.18
C HIS A 39 16.00 10.40 18.04
N GLN A 40 16.11 11.72 17.78
CA GLN A 40 15.25 12.44 16.81
C GLN A 40 15.22 11.86 15.37
N HIS A 41 16.24 11.10 14.98
CA HIS A 41 16.37 10.49 13.64
C HIS A 41 15.94 9.01 13.61
N LEU A 42 15.39 8.49 14.70
CA LEU A 42 14.88 7.13 14.80
C LEU A 42 13.36 7.12 14.95
N PHE A 43 12.71 6.32 14.11
CA PHE A 43 11.27 6.07 14.19
C PHE A 43 11.02 4.56 14.22
N HIS A 44 10.36 4.10 15.29
CA HIS A 44 10.01 2.70 15.51
C HIS A 44 8.75 2.34 14.72
N LEU A 45 8.85 2.26 13.39
CA LEU A 45 7.71 2.10 12.47
C LEU A 45 6.86 0.85 12.74
N ALA A 46 7.50 -0.30 12.93
CA ALA A 46 6.81 -1.56 13.25
C ALA A 46 6.04 -1.51 14.58
N GLY A 47 6.40 -0.58 15.47
CA GLY A 47 5.74 -0.33 16.75
C GLY A 47 4.69 0.79 16.71
N ALA A 48 4.66 1.60 15.65
CA ALA A 48 3.82 2.79 15.58
C ALA A 48 2.32 2.44 15.69
N ALA A 49 1.51 3.36 16.23
CA ALA A 49 0.09 3.11 16.44
C ALA A 49 -0.61 2.70 15.12
N PRO A 50 -1.31 1.54 15.08
CA PRO A 50 -1.91 1.04 13.85
C PRO A 50 -3.30 1.63 13.61
N SER A 51 -3.59 1.96 12.35
CA SER A 51 -4.94 1.95 11.80
C SER A 51 -5.33 0.50 11.52
N ARG A 52 -6.40 0.01 12.13
CA ARG A 52 -6.84 -1.40 12.03
C ARG A 52 -8.06 -1.53 11.12
N PHE A 53 -8.05 -2.55 10.29
CA PHE A 53 -9.09 -2.87 9.32
C PHE A 53 -9.42 -4.37 9.37
N ASP A 54 -10.47 -4.78 8.65
CA ASP A 54 -10.90 -6.18 8.62
C ASP A 54 -9.85 -7.13 8.02
N GLY A 55 -9.13 -6.67 6.99
CA GLY A 55 -8.12 -7.46 6.29
C GLY A 55 -6.69 -7.24 6.75
N GLY A 56 -6.45 -6.37 7.73
CA GLY A 56 -5.08 -5.99 8.08
C GLY A 56 -4.93 -4.74 8.92
N ASP A 57 -3.70 -4.23 8.98
CA ASP A 57 -3.37 -2.98 9.66
C ASP A 57 -2.34 -2.16 8.86
N LEU A 58 -2.34 -0.85 9.12
CA LEU A 58 -1.46 0.12 8.50
C LEU A 58 -0.82 0.99 9.58
N ARG A 59 0.49 1.21 9.49
CA ARG A 59 1.27 2.02 10.43
C ARG A 59 2.10 3.04 9.67
N GLY A 60 2.02 4.31 10.05
CA GLY A 60 2.65 5.40 9.30
C GLY A 60 3.74 6.15 10.06
N ALA A 61 4.80 6.52 9.35
CA ALA A 61 5.71 7.61 9.69
C ALA A 61 5.42 8.77 8.73
N VAL A 62 4.88 9.87 9.27
CA VAL A 62 4.43 11.04 8.51
C VAL A 62 4.86 12.33 9.18
N ALA A 63 4.76 13.45 8.47
CA ALA A 63 5.11 14.78 8.95
C ALA A 63 4.43 15.15 10.30
N ASP A 64 3.23 14.63 10.55
CA ASP A 64 2.46 14.91 11.77
C ASP A 64 2.96 14.18 13.01
N ASN A 65 3.45 12.95 12.85
CA ASN A 65 3.95 12.13 13.97
C ASN A 65 5.49 12.03 14.03
N TRP A 66 6.18 12.53 13.00
CA TRP A 66 7.63 12.62 12.95
C TRP A 66 8.08 13.86 12.17
N SER A 67 8.42 14.92 12.90
CA SER A 67 8.69 16.25 12.32
C SER A 67 9.86 16.28 11.34
N VAL A 68 10.75 15.29 11.35
CA VAL A 68 11.86 15.15 10.39
C VAL A 68 11.34 15.08 8.95
N LEU A 69 10.14 14.53 8.73
CA LEU A 69 9.54 14.39 7.41
C LEU A 69 8.84 15.65 6.89
N LYS A 70 8.72 16.72 7.70
CA LYS A 70 8.11 17.98 7.27
C LYS A 70 8.93 18.60 6.13
N GLY A 71 8.29 18.77 4.97
CA GLY A 71 8.91 19.38 3.79
C GLY A 71 9.88 18.47 3.03
N GLN A 72 10.02 17.20 3.42
CA GLN A 72 10.92 16.25 2.75
C GLN A 72 10.29 15.59 1.52
N GLN A 73 8.98 15.79 1.29
CA GLN A 73 8.23 15.10 0.23
C GLN A 73 8.38 13.57 0.36
N GLY A 74 8.23 13.08 1.58
CA GLY A 74 8.37 11.67 1.91
C GLY A 74 7.44 11.28 3.05
N SER A 75 6.70 10.20 2.85
CA SER A 75 5.94 9.51 3.87
C SER A 75 6.12 8.01 3.70
N VAL A 76 6.07 7.29 4.81
CA VAL A 76 6.35 5.85 4.83
C VAL A 76 5.27 5.15 5.63
N TYR A 77 4.77 4.07 5.06
CA TYR A 77 3.77 3.23 5.68
C TYR A 77 4.22 1.78 5.69
N LEU A 78 3.72 1.05 6.67
CA LEU A 78 3.94 -0.37 6.82
C LEU A 78 2.57 -1.03 6.85
N ALA A 79 2.26 -1.74 5.76
CA ALA A 79 1.00 -2.46 5.60
C ALA A 79 1.19 -3.92 5.97
N ARG A 80 0.26 -4.46 6.76
CA ARG A 80 0.12 -5.89 7.03
C ARG A 80 -1.23 -6.36 6.54
N LEU A 81 -1.24 -7.33 5.63
CA LEU A 81 -2.47 -7.96 5.13
C LEU A 81 -2.51 -9.41 5.61
N ALA A 82 -3.55 -9.78 6.35
CA ALA A 82 -3.81 -11.17 6.71
C ALA A 82 -4.14 -12.02 5.46
N PRO A 83 -4.13 -13.36 5.53
CA PRO A 83 -4.65 -14.19 4.45
C PRO A 83 -6.06 -13.76 4.00
N GLY A 84 -6.22 -13.53 2.70
CA GLY A 84 -7.44 -12.96 2.11
C GLY A 84 -7.61 -11.44 2.28
N GLY A 85 -6.64 -10.75 2.87
CA GLY A 85 -6.58 -9.29 2.97
C GLY A 85 -6.33 -8.64 1.61
N VAL A 86 -7.00 -7.52 1.36
CA VAL A 86 -6.92 -6.73 0.11
C VAL A 86 -6.82 -5.27 0.49
N ARG A 87 -5.76 -4.58 0.04
CA ARG A 87 -5.77 -3.13 0.01
C ARG A 87 -6.72 -2.74 -1.13
N GLU A 88 -7.83 -2.08 -0.78
CA GLU A 88 -8.90 -1.75 -1.74
C GLU A 88 -8.32 -1.04 -2.99
N PRO A 89 -8.87 -1.24 -4.19
CA PRO A 89 -8.52 -0.42 -5.33
C PRO A 89 -8.62 1.09 -5.07
N HIS A 90 -7.51 1.79 -5.35
CA HIS A 90 -7.33 3.20 -5.05
C HIS A 90 -6.34 3.85 -6.04
N TRP A 91 -6.15 5.15 -5.91
CA TRP A 91 -5.10 5.90 -6.59
C TRP A 91 -4.66 7.10 -5.77
N HIS A 92 -3.45 7.57 -6.06
CA HIS A 92 -2.85 8.75 -5.44
C HIS A 92 -2.82 9.90 -6.45
N PRO A 93 -3.53 11.02 -6.20
CA PRO A 93 -3.56 12.15 -7.11
C PRO A 93 -2.28 12.98 -7.08
N SER A 94 -1.50 12.96 -5.99
CA SER A 94 -0.29 13.79 -5.86
C SER A 94 1.03 13.04 -5.66
N ALA A 95 1.00 11.72 -5.42
CA ALA A 95 2.20 10.91 -5.21
C ALA A 95 2.29 9.67 -6.11
N TRP A 96 3.51 9.24 -6.41
CA TRP A 96 3.80 7.85 -6.76
C TRP A 96 4.00 7.02 -5.48
N GLU A 97 3.83 5.71 -5.62
CA GLU A 97 3.97 4.75 -4.54
C GLU A 97 5.02 3.70 -4.88
N MET A 98 5.94 3.45 -3.94
CA MET A 98 6.97 2.43 -4.07
C MET A 98 6.87 1.44 -2.91
N ASN A 99 6.77 0.17 -3.26
CA ASN A 99 6.41 -0.92 -2.37
C ASN A 99 7.52 -1.95 -2.30
N PHE A 100 8.13 -2.12 -1.12
CA PHE A 100 9.08 -3.19 -0.87
C PHE A 100 8.42 -4.31 -0.07
N VAL A 101 8.36 -5.51 -0.63
CA VAL A 101 7.76 -6.67 0.05
C VAL A 101 8.74 -7.19 1.10
N ILE A 102 8.41 -7.01 2.38
CA ILE A 102 9.25 -7.47 3.49
C ILE A 102 9.09 -8.98 3.70
N SER A 103 7.84 -9.47 3.71
CA SER A 103 7.53 -10.89 3.90
C SER A 103 6.21 -11.28 3.25
N GLY A 104 6.05 -12.57 2.94
CA GLY A 104 4.83 -13.11 2.33
C GLY A 104 4.84 -13.01 0.81
N ARG A 105 3.63 -13.13 0.22
CA ARG A 105 3.38 -13.05 -1.22
C ARG A 105 2.26 -12.06 -1.49
N VAL A 106 2.42 -11.27 -2.55
CA VAL A 106 1.47 -10.24 -2.95
C VAL A 106 1.07 -10.44 -4.40
N ARG A 107 -0.20 -10.20 -4.72
CA ARG A 107 -0.65 -10.05 -6.10
C ARG A 107 -1.04 -8.60 -6.32
N TRP A 108 -0.41 -7.98 -7.31
CA TRP A 108 -0.64 -6.60 -7.71
C TRP A 108 -1.51 -6.54 -8.95
N SER A 109 -2.27 -5.46 -9.06
CA SER A 109 -3.00 -5.11 -10.27
C SER A 109 -2.96 -3.60 -10.43
N LEU A 110 -2.48 -3.14 -11.58
CA LEU A 110 -2.36 -1.74 -11.95
C LEU A 110 -3.14 -1.48 -13.22
N VAL A 111 -3.81 -0.34 -13.29
CA VAL A 111 -4.53 0.16 -14.46
C VAL A 111 -4.11 1.61 -14.66
N GLY A 112 -3.38 1.84 -15.74
CA GLY A 112 -2.91 3.15 -16.17
C GLY A 112 -3.88 3.88 -17.10
N PRO A 113 -3.51 5.09 -17.52
CA PRO A 113 -4.28 5.88 -18.48
C PRO A 113 -4.59 5.10 -19.77
N GLY A 114 -5.81 5.26 -20.30
CA GLY A 114 -6.23 4.55 -21.51
C GLY A 114 -6.53 3.06 -21.32
N GLY A 115 -6.54 2.56 -20.08
CA GLY A 115 -6.94 1.19 -19.74
C GLY A 115 -5.82 0.16 -19.91
N THR A 116 -4.56 0.59 -20.03
CA THR A 116 -3.41 -0.32 -19.98
C THR A 116 -3.32 -0.94 -18.60
N GLY A 117 -3.40 -2.27 -18.52
CA GLY A 117 -3.35 -3.01 -17.26
C GLY A 117 -2.11 -3.88 -17.14
N ASP A 118 -1.66 -4.09 -15.90
CA ASP A 118 -0.67 -5.11 -15.55
C ASP A 118 -1.10 -5.83 -14.27
N ALA A 119 -0.84 -7.12 -14.19
CA ALA A 119 -1.16 -7.95 -13.03
C ALA A 119 -0.10 -9.04 -12.86
N PHE A 120 0.52 -9.07 -11.69
CA PHE A 120 1.63 -9.98 -11.39
C PHE A 120 1.70 -10.30 -9.90
N GLU A 121 2.48 -11.33 -9.56
CA GLU A 121 2.80 -11.65 -8.18
C GLU A 121 4.22 -11.20 -7.82
N GLY A 122 4.37 -10.73 -6.59
CA GLY A 122 5.65 -10.46 -5.95
C GLY A 122 5.80 -11.24 -4.65
N LYS A 123 7.02 -11.29 -4.13
CA LYS A 123 7.38 -11.97 -2.88
C LYS A 123 8.42 -11.16 -2.11
N ALA A 124 8.74 -11.61 -0.91
CA ALA A 124 9.78 -11.00 -0.08
C ALA A 124 11.06 -10.67 -0.87
N GLY A 125 11.51 -9.42 -0.78
CA GLY A 125 12.67 -8.87 -1.49
C GLY A 125 12.35 -8.16 -2.80
N ASP A 126 11.13 -8.28 -3.35
CA ASP A 126 10.73 -7.60 -4.57
C ASP A 126 10.30 -6.15 -4.30
N LEU A 127 10.51 -5.29 -5.31
CA LEU A 127 10.09 -3.88 -5.32
C LEU A 127 9.03 -3.67 -6.41
N VAL A 128 7.93 -3.01 -6.06
CA VAL A 128 6.83 -2.67 -6.96
C VAL A 128 6.63 -1.16 -6.99
N PHE A 129 6.44 -0.59 -8.18
CA PHE A 129 6.24 0.85 -8.36
C PHE A 129 4.88 1.11 -8.99
N ALA A 130 4.01 1.84 -8.28
CA ALA A 130 2.74 2.34 -8.82
C ALA A 130 2.91 3.83 -9.16
N PRO A 131 2.85 4.22 -10.45
CA PRO A 131 3.00 5.62 -10.81
C PRO A 131 1.81 6.46 -10.33
N GLN A 132 2.05 7.76 -10.12
CA GLN A 132 1.02 8.71 -9.72
C GLN A 132 -0.22 8.63 -10.62
N GLY A 133 -1.40 8.69 -10.00
CA GLY A 133 -2.70 8.64 -10.67
C GLY A 133 -3.06 7.31 -11.33
N HIS A 134 -2.20 6.28 -11.24
CA HIS A 134 -2.57 4.94 -11.72
C HIS A 134 -3.49 4.30 -10.70
N PHE A 135 -4.58 3.71 -11.19
CA PHE A 135 -5.49 2.94 -10.37
C PHE A 135 -4.82 1.61 -10.03
N HIS A 136 -4.75 1.23 -8.76
CA HIS A 136 -4.08 0.00 -8.37
C HIS A 136 -4.67 -0.61 -7.11
N TYR A 137 -4.41 -1.90 -6.93
CA TYR A 137 -4.68 -2.62 -5.69
C TYR A 137 -3.68 -3.75 -5.52
N PHE A 138 -3.61 -4.25 -4.29
CA PHE A 138 -2.85 -5.44 -4.00
C PHE A 138 -3.50 -6.27 -2.92
N GLU A 139 -3.27 -7.57 -3.01
CA GLU A 139 -3.85 -8.56 -2.11
C GLU A 139 -2.80 -9.53 -1.61
N ASN A 140 -3.02 -10.06 -0.42
CA ASN A 140 -2.23 -11.17 0.07
C ASN A 140 -2.52 -12.40 -0.80
N ALA A 141 -1.49 -12.88 -1.49
CA ALA A 141 -1.58 -14.04 -2.39
C ALA A 141 -1.29 -15.37 -1.66
N SER A 142 -1.08 -15.33 -0.34
CA SER A 142 -0.95 -16.49 0.54
C SER A 142 -2.26 -16.75 1.28
N ASP A 143 -2.62 -18.04 1.39
CA ASP A 143 -3.77 -18.49 2.17
C ASP A 143 -3.41 -18.75 3.65
N THR A 144 -2.12 -18.71 4.00
CA THR A 144 -1.64 -19.18 5.31
C THR A 144 -0.70 -18.21 6.02
N GLU A 145 -0.08 -17.27 5.30
CA GLU A 145 0.93 -16.37 5.84
C GLU A 145 0.50 -14.91 5.68
N ASP A 146 0.85 -14.07 6.64
CA ASP A 146 0.66 -12.62 6.52
C ASP A 146 1.60 -12.04 5.45
N LEU A 147 1.10 -11.06 4.72
CA LEU A 147 1.87 -10.20 3.83
C LEU A 147 2.28 -8.94 4.60
N VAL A 148 3.56 -8.55 4.51
CA VAL A 148 4.07 -7.29 5.06
C VAL A 148 4.79 -6.50 3.96
N VAL A 149 4.37 -5.26 3.75
CA VAL A 149 4.90 -4.37 2.70
C VAL A 149 5.28 -3.03 3.31
N LEU A 150 6.49 -2.56 3.01
CA LEU A 150 6.90 -1.18 3.25
C LEU A 150 6.50 -0.34 2.04
N ILE A 151 5.70 0.68 2.28
CA ILE A 151 5.16 1.58 1.27
C ILE A 151 5.82 2.95 1.44
N VAL A 152 6.32 3.53 0.36
CA VAL A 152 6.99 4.83 0.36
C VAL A 152 6.34 5.71 -0.68
N PHE A 153 5.97 6.92 -0.27
CA PHE A 153 5.41 7.93 -1.16
C PHE A 153 6.34 9.13 -1.28
N ASN A 154 6.35 9.78 -2.44
CA ASN A 154 7.06 11.06 -2.64
C ASN A 154 6.24 12.29 -2.25
N THR A 155 5.48 12.19 -1.16
CA THR A 155 4.71 13.29 -0.61
C THR A 155 4.85 13.34 0.89
N SER A 156 4.82 14.53 1.47
CA SER A 156 4.73 14.69 2.93
C SER A 156 3.30 14.49 3.45
N VAL A 157 2.32 14.37 2.55
CA VAL A 157 0.91 14.12 2.87
C VAL A 157 0.77 12.70 3.41
N ALA A 158 -0.09 12.52 4.41
CA ALA A 158 -0.42 11.21 4.95
C ALA A 158 -1.25 10.42 3.91
N GLU A 159 -1.07 9.10 3.83
CA GLU A 159 -1.80 8.23 2.88
C GLU A 159 -3.31 8.50 2.91
N PRO A 160 -4.01 8.59 4.06
CA PRO A 160 -5.45 8.89 4.04
C PRO A 160 -5.84 10.25 3.44
N ASP A 161 -4.90 11.19 3.29
CA ASP A 161 -5.16 12.51 2.68
C ASP A 161 -4.75 12.58 1.20
N ASP A 162 -4.03 11.57 0.70
CA ASP A 162 -3.68 11.43 -0.71
C ASP A 162 -4.24 10.13 -1.32
N ASP A 163 -5.10 9.39 -0.63
CA ASP A 163 -5.76 8.19 -1.14
C ASP A 163 -7.16 8.53 -1.64
N ILE A 164 -7.50 8.03 -2.83
CA ILE A 164 -8.86 8.04 -3.33
C ILE A 164 -9.28 6.60 -3.63
N GLY A 165 -10.09 6.02 -2.74
CA GLY A 165 -10.59 4.65 -2.85
C GLY A 165 -11.74 4.48 -3.85
N LEU A 166 -11.93 3.26 -4.34
CA LEU A 166 -13.01 2.93 -5.28
C LEU A 166 -14.40 3.16 -4.67
N VAL A 167 -14.67 2.66 -3.46
CA VAL A 167 -15.95 2.85 -2.79
C VAL A 167 -16.20 4.32 -2.50
N GLU A 168 -15.18 5.08 -2.05
CA GLU A 168 -15.30 6.53 -1.86
C GLU A 168 -15.69 7.22 -3.17
N SER A 169 -15.00 6.88 -4.26
CA SER A 169 -15.22 7.46 -5.58
C SER A 169 -16.63 7.21 -6.09
N LEU A 170 -17.10 5.97 -6.01
CA LEU A 170 -18.46 5.64 -6.43
C LEU A 170 -19.50 6.29 -5.51
N SER A 171 -19.22 6.38 -4.21
CA SER A 171 -20.11 7.04 -3.24
C SER A 171 -20.21 8.55 -3.40
N ALA A 172 -19.20 9.17 -4.01
CA ALA A 172 -19.17 10.60 -4.29
C ALA A 172 -19.99 10.98 -5.53
N ILE A 173 -20.30 10.03 -6.42
CA ILE A 173 -21.05 10.27 -7.65
C ILE A 173 -22.55 9.98 -7.42
N PRO A 174 -23.46 10.89 -7.79
CA PRO A 174 -24.90 10.64 -7.70
C PRO A 174 -25.34 9.36 -8.44
N PRO A 175 -26.26 8.53 -7.89
CA PRO A 175 -26.67 7.27 -8.51
C PRO A 175 -27.24 7.39 -9.92
N ASP A 176 -27.89 8.51 -10.26
CA ASP A 176 -28.41 8.80 -11.59
C ASP A 176 -27.28 9.07 -12.61
N VAL A 177 -26.21 9.75 -12.18
CA VAL A 177 -25.00 9.95 -12.99
C VAL A 177 -24.28 8.62 -13.20
N LEU A 178 -24.12 7.79 -12.16
CA LEU A 178 -23.59 6.43 -12.31
C LEU A 178 -24.44 5.59 -13.28
N GLY A 179 -25.77 5.66 -13.15
CA GLY A 179 -26.71 5.00 -14.06
C GLY A 179 -26.47 5.39 -15.52
N ALA A 180 -26.28 6.69 -15.78
CA ALA A 180 -25.97 7.18 -17.11
C ALA A 180 -24.60 6.70 -17.63
N ILE A 181 -23.56 6.66 -16.79
CA ILE A 181 -22.20 6.22 -17.15
C ILE A 181 -22.18 4.73 -17.52
N PHE A 182 -22.81 3.88 -16.71
CA PHE A 182 -22.77 2.43 -16.86
C PHE A 182 -23.90 1.86 -17.72
N GLY A 183 -24.87 2.69 -18.14
CA GLY A 183 -26.00 2.26 -18.95
C GLY A 183 -27.00 1.37 -18.22
N VAL A 184 -27.14 1.56 -16.90
CA VAL A 184 -28.01 0.75 -16.02
C VAL A 184 -28.96 1.65 -15.21
N PRO A 185 -30.06 1.13 -14.65
CA PRO A 185 -30.92 1.90 -13.76
C PRO A 185 -30.14 2.45 -12.56
N ALA A 186 -30.44 3.69 -12.13
CA ALA A 186 -29.82 4.32 -10.95
C ALA A 186 -29.94 3.47 -9.67
N ASP A 187 -31.03 2.70 -9.59
CA ASP A 187 -31.30 1.78 -8.49
C ASP A 187 -30.24 0.69 -8.31
N THR A 188 -29.48 0.36 -9.36
CA THR A 188 -28.34 -0.56 -9.31
C THR A 188 -27.29 -0.11 -8.28
N PHE A 189 -27.15 1.20 -8.07
CA PHE A 189 -26.13 1.79 -7.20
C PHE A 189 -26.64 2.11 -5.79
N LYS A 190 -27.89 1.78 -5.44
CA LYS A 190 -28.44 2.02 -4.09
C LYS A 190 -27.71 1.28 -2.98
N ALA A 191 -27.10 0.13 -3.32
CA ALA A 191 -26.39 -0.72 -2.38
C ALA A 191 -24.93 -0.30 -2.15
N ILE A 192 -24.43 0.72 -2.87
CA ILE A 192 -23.07 1.23 -2.62
C ILE A 192 -23.02 1.79 -1.19
N PRO A 193 -22.10 1.30 -0.34
CA PRO A 193 -21.96 1.80 1.01
C PRO A 193 -21.65 3.29 0.96
N LYS A 194 -22.38 4.13 1.71
CA LYS A 194 -22.08 5.57 1.80
C LYS A 194 -20.84 5.88 2.65
N ASN A 195 -20.05 4.85 2.97
CA ASN A 195 -18.89 4.97 3.81
C ASN A 195 -17.79 5.72 3.05
N ARG A 196 -17.08 6.59 3.77
CA ARG A 196 -16.00 7.44 3.25
C ARG A 196 -14.71 7.20 4.00
N ASP A 197 -14.49 5.95 4.41
CA ASP A 197 -13.19 5.55 4.94
C ASP A 197 -12.17 5.73 3.83
N ARG A 198 -11.17 6.57 4.08
CA ARG A 198 -10.19 6.99 3.08
C ARG A 198 -9.09 5.96 2.83
N VAL A 199 -8.96 4.97 3.70
CA VAL A 199 -8.07 3.82 3.55
C VAL A 199 -8.86 2.61 3.95
N VAL A 200 -8.84 1.56 3.13
CA VAL A 200 -9.54 0.31 3.42
C VAL A 200 -8.63 -0.87 3.11
N ILE A 201 -8.43 -1.72 4.12
CA ILE A 201 -7.90 -3.07 3.94
C ILE A 201 -9.04 -4.05 4.22
N ALA A 202 -9.67 -4.53 3.16
CA ALA A 202 -10.81 -5.44 3.22
C ALA A 202 -10.36 -6.90 3.42
N SER A 203 -11.24 -7.73 3.97
CA SER A 203 -11.04 -9.18 4.02
C SER A 203 -12.02 -9.87 3.07
N LYS A 204 -11.50 -10.65 2.12
CA LYS A 204 -12.32 -11.51 1.24
C LYS A 204 -13.09 -12.59 2.00
N ASN A 205 -12.61 -12.95 3.19
CA ASN A 205 -13.14 -14.03 4.00
C ASN A 205 -14.21 -13.57 4.99
N LYS A 206 -14.56 -12.28 4.99
CA LYS A 206 -15.64 -11.75 5.82
C LYS A 206 -16.98 -12.08 5.16
N GLU A 207 -17.84 -12.84 5.84
CA GLU A 207 -19.23 -12.97 5.43
C GLU A 207 -19.87 -11.57 5.35
N PRO A 208 -20.72 -11.28 4.35
CA PRO A 208 -21.43 -10.02 4.30
C PRO A 208 -22.17 -9.82 5.62
N ALA A 209 -22.03 -8.65 6.22
CA ALA A 209 -22.80 -8.31 7.41
C ALA A 209 -24.28 -8.42 7.04
N ASN A 210 -25.00 -9.38 7.67
CA ASN A 210 -26.44 -9.49 7.54
C ASN A 210 -27.06 -8.17 8.01
N GLY A 211 -27.58 -7.36 7.08
CA GLY A 211 -28.24 -6.09 7.33
C GLY A 211 -29.22 -5.75 6.23
#